data_AF-A0A0M3HW97-F1
#
_entry.id   AF-A0A0M3HW97-F1
#
_cell.length_a   1.000
_cell.length_b   1.000
_cell.length_c   1.000
_cell.angle_alpha   90.00
_cell.angle_beta   90.00
_cell.angle_gamma   90.00
#
_symmetry.space_group_name_H-M   'P 1'
#
loop_
_entity.id
_entity.type
_entity.pdbx_description
1 polymer ?
#
loop_
_entity_poly.entity_id
_entity_poly.type
_entity_poly.pdbx_seq_one_letter_code
_entity_poly.pdbx_strand_id
1 'polypeptide(L)'
;MKNGKAPGIDGVTEEMLKLGKQLLVTPLKSLFNNMIEYQQIPEYFAVSKTILPKKGNPNDVRNYRPIVRKRLQQQIEQKQDVEQAGFRPEKSTTDQIHLPTMLIQKTRQYNLPLYLLFVE
;
A
#
# COMPACT_ATOMS: atom_id res chain seq x y z
N MET A 1 16.76 -3.85 0.24
CA MET A 1 16.36 -2.75 1.15
C MET A 1 17.26 -1.54 0.87
N LYS A 2 16.77 -0.30 0.99
CA LYS A 2 17.59 0.91 0.79
C LYS A 2 18.18 1.35 2.14
N ASN A 3 19.42 1.82 2.15
CA ASN A 3 20.08 2.34 3.36
C ASN A 3 19.49 3.69 3.79
N GLY A 4 19.76 4.10 5.03
CA GLY A 4 19.39 5.41 5.58
C GLY A 4 17.92 5.54 5.96
N LYS A 5 17.20 4.43 6.13
CA LYS A 5 15.84 4.44 6.65
C LYS A 5 15.85 4.58 8.17
N ALA A 6 14.87 5.32 8.70
CA ALA A 6 14.67 5.41 10.14
C ALA A 6 14.37 4.00 10.72
N PRO A 7 15.02 3.61 11.83
CA PRO A 7 14.76 2.33 12.48
C PRO A 7 13.38 2.32 13.15
N GLY A 8 12.89 1.12 13.43
CA GLY A 8 11.68 0.91 14.21
C GLY A 8 11.82 1.32 15.67
N ILE A 9 10.82 0.97 16.48
CA ILE A 9 10.85 1.14 17.95
C ILE A 9 11.96 0.31 18.61
N ASP A 10 12.40 -0.77 17.96
CA ASP A 10 13.48 -1.66 18.37
C ASP A 10 14.89 -1.10 18.09
N GLY A 11 14.99 0.02 17.37
CA GLY A 11 16.27 0.63 17.00
C GLY A 11 17.05 -0.15 15.92
N VAL A 12 16.49 -1.23 15.37
CA VAL A 12 17.16 -2.06 14.38
C VAL A 12 17.14 -1.36 13.03
N THR A 13 18.33 -1.08 12.49
CA THR A 13 18.45 -0.42 11.18
C THR A 13 18.45 -1.41 10.03
N GLU A 14 18.17 -0.87 8.84
CA GLU A 14 18.17 -1.62 7.60
C GLU A 14 19.56 -2.22 7.28
N GLU A 15 20.63 -1.53 7.70
CA GLU A 15 22.02 -1.93 7.58
C GLU A 15 22.33 -3.12 8.51
N MET A 16 21.87 -3.08 9.76
CA MET A 16 22.03 -4.17 10.71
C MET A 16 21.37 -5.45 10.18
N LEU A 17 20.17 -5.35 9.60
CA LEU A 17 19.47 -6.49 9.00
C LEU A 17 20.21 -7.07 7.79
N LYS A 18 20.87 -6.22 6.99
CA LYS A 18 21.67 -6.68 5.84
C LYS A 18 22.93 -7.43 6.30
N LEU A 19 23.63 -6.90 7.29
CA LEU A 19 24.83 -7.53 7.84
C LEU A 19 24.49 -8.84 8.56
N GLY A 20 23.41 -8.86 9.33
CA GLY A 20 22.94 -10.03 10.06
C GLY A 20 22.17 -11.05 9.23
N LYS A 21 22.04 -10.88 7.91
CA LYS A 21 21.14 -11.68 7.05
C LYS A 21 21.30 -13.18 7.27
N GLN A 22 22.53 -13.71 7.28
CA GLN A 22 22.75 -15.15 7.40
C GLN A 22 22.34 -15.69 8.78
N LEU A 23 22.58 -14.93 9.85
CA LEU A 23 22.23 -15.30 11.22
C LEU A 23 20.72 -15.21 11.47
N LEU A 24 20.05 -14.22 10.86
CA LEU A 24 18.64 -13.93 11.11
C LEU A 24 17.68 -14.79 10.29
N VAL A 25 18.12 -15.40 9.18
CA VAL A 25 17.24 -16.18 8.29
C VAL A 25 16.54 -17.33 9.03
N THR A 26 17.28 -18.13 9.79
CA THR A 26 16.74 -19.28 10.52
C THR A 26 15.70 -18.88 11.58
N PRO A 27 16.00 -17.97 12.53
CA PRO A 27 15.02 -17.57 13.55
C PRO A 27 13.83 -16.84 12.94
N LEU A 28 14.02 -15.97 11.93
CA LEU A 28 12.90 -15.30 11.27
C LEU A 28 11.99 -16.29 10.52
N LYS A 29 12.57 -17.30 9.86
CA LYS A 29 11.79 -18.34 9.19
C LYS A 29 10.91 -19.11 10.20
N SER A 30 11.50 -19.54 11.31
CA SER A 30 10.74 -20.24 12.36
C SER A 30 9.64 -19.35 12.94
N LEU A 31 9.96 -18.08 13.23
CA LEU A 31 9.01 -17.11 13.74
C LEU A 31 7.80 -16.93 12.78
N PHE A 32 8.03 -16.70 11.49
CA PHE A 32 6.95 -16.52 10.52
C PHE A 32 6.14 -17.80 10.30
N ASN A 33 6.78 -18.97 10.30
CA ASN A 33 6.08 -20.24 10.17
C ASN A 33 5.16 -20.48 11.38
N ASN A 34 5.63 -20.24 12.60
CA ASN A 34 4.83 -20.36 13.81
C ASN A 34 3.62 -19.41 13.79
N MET A 35 3.80 -18.17 13.31
CA MET A 35 2.66 -17.24 13.17
C MET A 35 1.58 -17.77 12.22
N ILE A 36 1.99 -18.43 11.12
CA ILE A 36 1.05 -18.99 10.14
C ILE A 36 0.38 -20.24 10.71
N GLU A 37 1.15 -21.13 11.34
CA GLU A 37 0.67 -22.40 11.89
C GLU A 37 -0.32 -22.19 13.03
N TYR A 38 0.03 -21.33 13.99
CA TYR A 38 -0.81 -21.06 15.17
C TYR A 38 -1.79 -19.92 14.96
N GLN A 39 -1.75 -19.23 13.81
CA GLN A 39 -2.54 -18.02 13.53
C GLN A 39 -2.40 -16.92 14.59
N GLN A 40 -1.27 -16.90 15.29
CA GLN A 40 -0.96 -15.95 16.36
C GLN A 40 0.10 -14.96 15.88
N ILE A 41 -0.27 -13.69 15.84
CA ILE A 41 0.64 -12.60 15.48
C ILE A 41 1.09 -11.92 16.78
N PRO A 42 2.39 -11.68 17.00
CA PRO A 42 2.86 -10.96 18.18
C PRO A 42 2.23 -9.57 18.25
N GLU A 43 1.70 -9.17 19.41
CA GLU A 43 1.10 -7.84 19.60
C GLU A 43 2.06 -6.71 19.25
N TYR A 44 3.37 -6.94 19.44
CA TYR A 44 4.41 -6.00 19.08
C TYR A 44 4.41 -5.61 17.59
N PHE A 45 3.86 -6.44 16.70
CA PHE A 45 3.73 -6.14 15.27
C PHE A 45 2.68 -5.08 15.00
N ALA A 46 1.77 -4.81 15.94
CA ALA A 46 0.80 -3.73 15.86
C ALA A 46 1.36 -2.39 16.37
N VAL A 47 2.55 -2.38 16.97
CA VAL A 47 3.17 -1.16 17.51
C VAL A 47 4.07 -0.51 16.44
N SER A 48 3.82 0.76 16.15
CA SER A 48 4.62 1.54 15.19
C SER A 48 5.06 2.87 15.79
N LYS A 49 6.31 3.25 15.54
CA LYS A 49 6.84 4.58 15.88
C LYS A 49 6.19 5.69 15.06
N THR A 50 5.77 5.35 13.84
CA THR A 50 5.18 6.28 12.89
C THR A 50 3.75 5.85 12.60
N ILE A 51 2.80 6.73 12.88
CA ILE A 51 1.41 6.57 12.47
C ILE A 51 1.20 7.46 11.24
N LEU A 52 0.60 6.93 10.17
CA LEU A 52 0.43 7.67 8.92
C LEU A 52 -0.97 8.31 8.87
N PRO A 53 -1.12 9.62 9.16
CA PRO A 53 -2.42 10.27 9.14
C PRO A 53 -2.93 10.42 7.71
N LYS A 54 -4.24 10.23 7.55
CA LYS A 54 -5.05 10.67 6.43
C LYS A 54 -5.44 12.14 6.66
N LYS A 55 -5.93 12.79 5.60
CA LYS A 55 -6.59 14.09 5.73
C LYS A 55 -7.82 13.93 6.63
N GLY A 56 -7.96 14.75 7.67
CA GLY A 56 -9.04 14.66 8.64
C GLY A 56 -8.61 15.03 10.06
N ASN A 57 -9.45 14.74 11.05
CA ASN A 57 -9.15 14.97 12.47
C ASN A 57 -8.05 14.00 12.96
N PRO A 58 -6.89 14.49 13.46
CA PRO A 58 -5.83 13.65 13.99
C PRO A 58 -6.22 12.81 15.20
N ASN A 59 -7.25 13.23 15.96
CA ASN A 59 -7.69 12.52 17.15
C ASN A 59 -8.63 11.34 16.83
N ASP A 60 -9.02 11.15 15.57
CA ASP A 60 -9.85 10.02 15.15
C ASP A 60 -8.96 8.89 14.63
N VAL A 61 -8.97 7.76 15.34
CA VAL A 61 -8.18 6.56 14.98
C VAL A 61 -8.47 6.06 13.56
N ARG A 62 -9.67 6.31 13.02
CA ARG A 62 -10.06 5.91 11.65
C ARG A 62 -9.32 6.69 10.57
N ASN A 63 -8.75 7.85 10.92
CA ASN A 63 -7.94 8.69 10.04
C ASN A 63 -6.49 8.23 9.94
N TYR A 64 -6.14 7.01 10.35
CA TYR A 64 -4.80 6.46 10.15
C TYR A 64 -4.80 5.33 9.12
N ARG A 65 -3.71 5.22 8.34
CA ARG A 65 -3.54 4.18 7.31
C ARG A 65 -2.77 2.98 7.87
N PRO A 66 -3.32 1.76 7.84
CA PRO A 66 -2.53 0.55 8.07
C PRO A 66 -1.53 0.37 6.92
N ILE A 67 -0.29 0.00 7.24
CA ILE A 67 0.79 -0.17 6.27
C ILE A 67 0.81 -1.64 5.83
N VAL A 68 0.41 -1.90 4.58
CA VAL A 68 0.44 -3.26 4.00
C VAL A 68 1.65 -3.40 3.07
N ARG A 69 2.35 -4.53 3.17
CA ARG A 69 3.63 -4.79 2.49
C ARG A 69 3.44 -5.27 1.05
N LYS A 70 4.33 -4.81 0.16
CA LYS A 70 4.43 -5.12 -1.29
C LYS A 70 4.39 -6.60 -1.72
N ARG A 71 4.49 -7.56 -0.79
CA ARG A 71 4.53 -9.00 -1.15
C ARG A 71 3.23 -9.49 -1.78
N LEU A 72 2.10 -8.87 -1.42
CA LEU A 72 0.79 -9.18 -2.00
C LEU A 72 0.58 -8.58 -3.39
N GLN A 73 1.45 -7.68 -3.85
CA GLN A 73 1.20 -6.90 -5.06
C GLN A 73 1.11 -7.78 -6.31
N GLN A 74 1.92 -8.83 -6.44
CA GLN A 74 1.84 -9.76 -7.57
C GLN A 74 0.53 -10.55 -7.60
N GLN A 75 0.02 -10.96 -6.43
CA GLN A 75 -1.24 -11.71 -6.34
C GLN A 75 -2.45 -10.79 -6.57
N ILE A 76 -2.37 -9.53 -6.14
CA ILE A 76 -3.39 -8.52 -6.38
C ILE A 76 -3.47 -8.17 -7.87
N GLU A 77 -2.31 -7.96 -8.51
CA GLU A 77 -2.23 -7.63 -9.94
C GLU A 77 -2.90 -8.69 -10.82
N GLN A 78 -2.71 -9.97 -10.51
CA GLN A 78 -3.32 -11.08 -11.27
C GLN A 78 -4.85 -11.14 -11.16
N LYS A 79 -5.43 -10.53 -10.11
CA LYS A 79 -6.87 -10.56 -9.83
C LYS A 79 -7.57 -9.23 -10.10
N GLN A 80 -6.83 -8.19 -10.49
CA GLN A 80 -7.39 -6.87 -10.74
C GLN A 80 -7.91 -6.75 -12.17
N ASP A 81 -9.04 -6.07 -12.30
CA ASP A 81 -9.64 -5.74 -13.59
C ASP A 81 -8.74 -4.83 -14.42
N VAL A 82 -8.97 -4.78 -15.74
CA VAL A 82 -8.15 -4.01 -16.68
C VAL A 82 -8.34 -2.51 -16.49
N GLU A 83 -9.52 -2.10 -16.04
CA GLU A 83 -9.94 -0.73 -15.76
C GLU A 83 -9.30 -0.19 -14.47
N GLN A 84 -8.92 -1.06 -13.53
CA GLN A 84 -8.23 -0.64 -12.32
C GLN A 84 -6.84 -0.12 -12.68
N ALA A 85 -6.56 1.13 -12.34
CA ALA A 85 -5.28 1.79 -12.61
C ALA A 85 -4.54 2.21 -11.33
N GLY A 86 -5.20 2.20 -10.17
CA GLY A 86 -4.59 2.57 -8.91
C GLY A 86 -3.49 1.59 -8.49
N PHE A 87 -2.33 2.11 -8.08
CA PHE A 87 -1.18 1.35 -7.56
C PHE A 87 -0.58 0.31 -8.54
N ARG A 88 -0.85 0.44 -9.84
CA ARG A 88 -0.28 -0.44 -10.87
C ARG A 88 0.96 0.19 -11.52
N PRO A 89 1.97 -0.61 -11.86
CA PRO A 89 3.07 -0.11 -12.68
C PRO A 89 2.52 0.37 -14.03
N GLU A 90 3.15 1.41 -14.59
CA GLU A 90 2.84 1.93 -15.94
C GLU A 90 1.42 2.48 -16.14
N LYS A 91 0.64 2.66 -15.07
CA LYS A 91 -0.65 3.35 -15.09
C LYS A 91 -0.53 4.71 -14.39
N SER A 92 -0.70 5.80 -15.13
CA SER A 92 -0.65 7.15 -14.56
C SER A 92 -2.05 7.71 -14.29
N THR A 93 -2.17 8.52 -13.24
CA THR A 93 -3.37 9.31 -12.97
C THR A 93 -3.69 10.26 -14.12
N THR A 94 -2.69 10.74 -14.85
CA THR A 94 -2.89 11.60 -16.04
C THR A 94 -3.70 10.90 -17.12
N ASP A 95 -3.40 9.62 -17.36
CA ASP A 95 -4.07 8.83 -18.40
C ASP A 95 -5.52 8.55 -18.00
N GLN A 96 -5.75 8.33 -16.71
CA GLN A 96 -7.09 8.10 -16.15
C GLN A 96 -7.96 9.37 -16.17
N ILE A 97 -7.38 10.56 -15.97
CA ILE A 97 -8.10 11.83 -16.08
C ILE A 97 -8.35 12.21 -17.54
N HIS A 98 -7.51 11.76 -18.47
CA HIS A 98 -7.66 12.07 -19.88
C HIS A 98 -8.99 11.56 -20.45
N LEU A 99 -9.37 10.32 -20.12
CA LEU A 99 -10.62 9.70 -20.57
C LEU A 99 -11.89 10.51 -20.23
N PRO A 100 -12.19 10.83 -18.95
CA PRO A 100 -13.36 11.63 -18.61
C PRO A 100 -13.26 13.05 -19.19
N THR A 101 -12.05 13.63 -19.27
CA THR A 101 -11.86 14.95 -19.89
C THR A 101 -12.28 14.94 -21.37
N MET A 102 -11.86 13.93 -22.13
CA MET A 102 -12.23 13.75 -23.53
C MET A 102 -13.73 13.52 -23.71
N LEU A 103 -14.35 12.69 -22.85
CA LEU A 103 -15.80 12.45 -22.86
C LEU A 103 -16.58 13.74 -22.63
N ILE A 104 -16.18 14.55 -21.64
CA ILE A 104 -16.80 15.85 -21.34
C ILE A 104 -16.66 16.79 -22.54
N GLN A 105 -15.49 16.85 -23.17
CA GLN A 105 -15.27 17.71 -24.34
C GLN A 105 -16.12 17.29 -25.55
N LYS A 106 -16.17 15.99 -25.85
CA LYS A 106 -16.92 15.45 -26.99
C LYS A 106 -18.42 15.61 -26.81
N THR A 107 -18.96 15.30 -25.63
CA THR A 107 -20.39 15.47 -25.35
C THR A 107 -20.83 16.92 -25.43
N ARG A 108 -20.00 17.86 -24.96
CA ARG A 108 -20.20 19.31 -25.20
C ARG A 108 -20.16 19.68 -26.68
N GLN A 109 -19.23 19.12 -27.46
CA GLN A 109 -19.11 19.39 -28.91
C GLN A 109 -20.36 18.95 -29.69
N TYR A 110 -20.91 17.77 -29.38
CA TYR A 110 -22.05 17.20 -30.11
C TYR A 110 -23.40 17.48 -29.44
N ASN A 111 -23.42 18.29 -28.39
CA ASN A 111 -24.61 18.63 -27.59
C ASN A 111 -25.39 17.39 -27.10
N LEU A 112 -24.65 16.38 -26.63
CA LEU A 112 -25.19 15.13 -26.10
C LEU A 112 -25.25 15.17 -24.56
N PRO A 113 -26.28 14.58 -23.94
CA PRO A 113 -26.33 14.45 -22.50
C PRO A 113 -25.25 13.48 -21.99
N LEU A 114 -24.51 13.89 -20.96
CA LEU A 114 -23.52 13.07 -20.26
C LEU A 114 -23.88 12.97 -18.77
N TYR A 115 -23.89 11.74 -18.24
CA TYR A 115 -24.06 11.49 -16.82
C TYR A 115 -22.79 10.82 -16.28
N LEU A 116 -22.22 11.38 -15.22
CA LEU A 116 -21.05 10.85 -14.53
C LEU A 116 -21.45 10.49 -13.10
N LEU A 117 -21.23 9.25 -12.70
CA LEU A 117 -21.43 8.79 -11.33
C LEU A 117 -20.07 8.66 -10.64
N PHE A 118 -19.88 9.38 -9.56
CA PHE A 118 -18.71 9.29 -8.70
C PHE A 118 -19.02 8.42 -7.49
N VAL A 119 -18.17 7.43 -7.23
CA VAL A 119 -18.29 6.47 -6.12
C VAL A 119 -16.97 6.49 -5.33
N GLU A 120 -17.05 6.65 -4.01
CA GLU A 120 -15.91 6.59 -3.06
C GLU A 120 -16.00 5.38 -2.13
#